data_AF-A0A9D4Q1Q8-F1
#
_entry.id   AF-A0A9D4Q1Q8-F1
#
_cell.length_a   1.000
_cell.length_b   1.000
_cell.length_c   1.000
_cell.angle_alpha   90.00
_cell.angle_beta   90.00
_cell.angle_gamma   90.00
#
_symmetry.space_group_name_H-M   'P 1'
#
loop_
_entity.id
_entity.type
_entity.pdbx_description
1 polymer ?
#
loop_
_entity_poly.entity_id
_entity_poly.type
_entity_poly.pdbx_seq_one_letter_code
_entity_poly.pdbx_strand_id
1 'polypeptide(L)'
;MLLRCRDLPLEWPRPRRRDPSAPPSAPIDMGYVRSAECCPSVTEAIQPLGGVSITGRILELYREPNATQRFYQTSCREQVKGRPCRYVRSKYEAQSRCVQTYSYMYALVREFQSDGPWRLDYIRYRSGCSCQVHRPRGYPLSLLASRP
;
A
#
# COMPACT_ATOMS: atom_id res chain seq x y z
N MET A 1 -5.59 -9.31 -13.24
CA MET A 1 -6.03 -8.00 -13.77
C MET A 1 -6.08 -7.02 -12.60
N LEU A 2 -5.00 -6.27 -12.38
CA LEU A 2 -4.95 -5.22 -11.36
C LEU A 2 -5.77 -4.04 -11.87
N LEU A 3 -6.98 -3.86 -11.36
CA LEU A 3 -7.81 -2.69 -11.70
C LEU A 3 -7.27 -1.49 -10.92
N ARG A 4 -6.55 -0.59 -11.61
CA ARG A 4 -6.24 0.73 -11.07
C ARG A 4 -7.55 1.45 -10.78
N CYS A 5 -7.64 2.05 -9.59
CA CYS A 5 -8.74 2.95 -9.25
C CYS A 5 -8.70 4.10 -10.27
N ARG A 6 -9.88 4.51 -10.77
CA ARG A 6 -10.05 5.53 -11.81
C ARG A 6 -9.03 6.67 -11.70
N ASP A 7 -8.26 6.87 -12.77
CA ASP A 7 -7.56 8.12 -13.02
C ASP A 7 -8.60 9.25 -13.05
N LEU A 8 -8.55 10.15 -12.06
CA LEU A 8 -9.29 11.41 -12.10
C LEU A 8 -8.56 12.38 -13.05
N PRO A 9 -9.27 13.19 -13.85
CA PRO A 9 -8.66 14.10 -14.80
C PRO A 9 -7.83 15.17 -14.06
N LEU A 10 -6.56 15.28 -14.43
CA LEU A 10 -5.64 16.36 -14.06
C LEU A 10 -6.04 17.65 -14.79
N GLU A 11 -7.21 18.22 -14.51
CA GLU A 11 -7.53 19.57 -14.96
C GLU A 11 -7.20 20.57 -13.86
N TRP A 12 -6.11 21.33 -14.09
CA TRP A 12 -5.72 22.45 -13.25
C TRP A 12 -6.78 23.58 -13.38
N PRO A 13 -7.41 24.04 -12.29
CA PRO A 13 -8.32 25.17 -12.37
C PRO A 13 -7.54 26.43 -12.80
N ARG A 14 -7.99 27.08 -13.88
CA ARG A 14 -7.40 28.35 -14.32
C ARG A 14 -7.51 29.39 -13.20
N PRO A 15 -6.46 30.17 -12.90
CA PRO A 15 -6.52 31.19 -11.86
C PRO A 15 -7.55 32.26 -12.25
N ARG A 16 -8.53 32.51 -11.37
CA ARG A 16 -9.43 33.67 -11.48
C ARG A 16 -8.62 34.96 -11.27
N ARG A 17 -8.97 36.02 -12.01
CA ARG A 17 -8.38 37.36 -11.83
C ARG A 17 -8.53 37.79 -10.37
N ARG A 18 -7.44 38.26 -9.75
CA ARG A 18 -7.43 38.77 -8.37
C ARG A 18 -8.30 40.03 -8.28
N ASP A 19 -9.22 40.02 -7.33
CA ASP A 19 -9.96 41.19 -6.89
C ASP A 19 -9.04 41.99 -5.91
N PRO A 20 -8.71 43.26 -6.18
CA PRO A 20 -7.78 44.05 -5.36
C PRO A 20 -8.29 44.43 -3.95
N SER A 21 -9.56 44.16 -3.65
CA SER A 21 -10.25 44.66 -2.45
C SER A 21 -10.35 43.65 -1.30
N ALA A 22 -9.83 42.43 -1.46
CA ALA A 22 -9.90 41.42 -0.42
C ALA A 22 -8.91 41.72 0.74
N PRO A 23 -9.35 41.73 2.02
CA PRO A 23 -8.44 41.82 3.16
C PRO A 23 -7.47 40.63 3.17
N PRO A 24 -6.32 40.71 3.88
CA PRO A 24 -5.40 39.59 4.00
C PRO A 24 -6.09 38.46 4.77
N SER A 25 -6.79 37.61 4.03
CA SER A 25 -7.31 36.35 4.53
C SER A 25 -6.13 35.54 5.03
N ALA A 26 -6.33 34.95 6.21
CA ALA A 26 -5.48 33.97 6.87
C ALA A 26 -4.69 33.10 5.89
N PRO A 27 -3.49 32.61 6.27
CA PRO A 27 -2.74 31.68 5.44
C PRO A 27 -3.71 30.64 4.90
N ILE A 28 -3.92 30.66 3.59
CA ILE A 28 -4.64 29.61 2.90
C ILE A 28 -3.79 28.40 3.24
N ASP A 29 -4.24 27.63 4.23
CA ASP A 29 -3.82 26.27 4.42
C ASP A 29 -4.05 25.67 3.04
N MET A 30 -2.95 25.54 2.31
CA MET A 30 -2.91 24.85 1.04
C MET A 30 -3.06 23.40 1.42
N GLY A 31 -4.27 23.08 1.87
CA GLY A 31 -4.83 21.77 2.00
C GLY A 31 -4.80 21.23 0.60
N TYR A 32 -3.64 20.65 0.28
CA TYR A 32 -3.53 19.56 -0.66
C TYR A 32 -4.76 18.71 -0.38
N VAL A 33 -5.78 18.82 -1.25
CA VAL A 33 -6.96 17.99 -1.19
C VAL A 33 -6.37 16.60 -1.19
N ARG A 34 -6.34 15.95 -0.01
CA ARG A 34 -5.89 14.57 0.10
C ARG A 34 -6.86 13.82 -0.78
N SER A 35 -6.43 13.56 -2.01
CA SER A 35 -7.13 12.74 -2.99
C SER A 35 -7.55 11.52 -2.21
N ALA A 36 -8.85 11.38 -1.96
CA ALA A 36 -9.30 10.42 -0.98
C ALA A 36 -8.93 9.02 -1.49
N GLU A 37 -7.93 8.42 -0.86
CA GLU A 37 -7.40 7.13 -1.29
C GLU A 37 -8.48 6.06 -1.13
N CYS A 38 -8.57 5.16 -2.12
CA CYS A 38 -9.48 4.03 -2.12
C CYS A 38 -9.24 3.09 -0.92
N CYS A 39 -7.97 2.85 -0.60
CA CYS A 39 -7.52 2.09 0.57
C CYS A 39 -6.39 2.88 1.24
N PRO A 40 -6.70 3.74 2.22
CA PRO A 40 -5.70 4.62 2.80
C PRO A 40 -4.58 3.83 3.47
N SER A 41 -3.36 4.31 3.29
CA SER A 41 -2.15 3.68 3.83
C SER A 41 -1.30 4.66 4.63
N VAL A 42 -0.39 4.13 5.45
CA VAL A 42 0.58 4.90 6.23
C VAL A 42 1.97 4.37 5.96
N THR A 43 2.93 5.26 5.73
CA THR A 43 4.34 4.91 5.54
C THR A 43 5.13 5.32 6.76
N GLU A 44 5.85 4.37 7.34
CA GLU A 44 6.63 4.56 8.57
C GLU A 44 8.05 4.03 8.40
N ALA A 45 9.00 4.67 9.07
CA ALA A 45 10.36 4.19 9.14
C ALA A 45 10.50 3.22 10.32
N ILE A 46 10.93 1.99 10.04
CA ILE A 46 11.07 0.92 11.04
C ILE A 46 12.50 0.37 11.07
N GLN A 47 12.89 -0.22 12.20
CA GLN A 47 14.18 -0.88 12.40
C GLN A 47 13.94 -2.31 12.95
N PRO A 48 13.50 -3.24 12.09
CA PRO A 48 13.16 -4.59 12.50
C PRO A 48 14.43 -5.39 12.87
N LEU A 49 14.30 -6.29 13.83
CA LEU A 49 15.38 -7.20 14.24
C LEU A 49 15.55 -8.38 13.28
N GLY A 50 14.47 -8.76 12.58
CA GLY A 50 14.44 -9.92 11.71
C GLY A 50 13.56 -9.70 10.49
N GLY A 51 13.77 -10.55 9.49
CA GLY A 51 13.12 -10.49 8.20
C GLY A 51 12.77 -11.89 7.71
N VAL A 52 11.96 -11.95 6.66
CA VAL A 52 11.61 -13.21 6.01
C VAL A 52 12.17 -13.18 4.60
N SER A 53 12.94 -14.19 4.23
CA SER A 53 13.50 -14.31 2.89
C SER A 53 12.42 -14.57 1.83
N ILE A 54 12.78 -14.50 0.54
CA ILE A 54 11.91 -14.95 -0.55
C ILE A 54 11.50 -16.43 -0.38
N THR A 55 12.40 -17.25 0.15
CA THR A 55 12.17 -18.68 0.41
C THR A 55 11.40 -18.96 1.71
N GLY A 56 11.00 -17.91 2.45
CA GLY A 56 10.25 -18.04 3.69
C GLY A 56 11.11 -18.34 4.92
N ARG A 57 12.44 -18.28 4.81
CA ARG A 57 13.36 -18.47 5.94
C ARG A 57 13.39 -17.23 6.83
N ILE A 58 13.65 -17.44 8.11
CA ILE A 58 13.78 -16.36 9.09
C ILE A 58 15.23 -15.90 9.11
N LEU A 59 15.43 -14.60 8.93
CA LEU A 59 16.74 -13.98 8.84
C LEU A 59 16.89 -12.96 9.97
N GLU A 60 18.10 -12.85 10.50
CA GLU A 60 18.48 -11.76 11.39
C GLU A 60 19.02 -10.59 10.56
N LEU A 61 18.60 -9.37 10.89
CA LEU A 61 19.09 -8.18 10.21
C LEU A 61 20.32 -7.62 10.94
N TYR A 62 21.30 -7.21 10.15
CA TYR A 62 22.49 -6.56 10.67
C TYR A 62 22.15 -5.29 11.47
N ARG A 63 22.73 -5.22 12.67
CA ARG A 63 22.55 -4.12 13.61
C ARG A 63 23.80 -3.91 14.44
N GLU A 64 24.33 -2.69 14.37
CA GLU A 64 25.36 -2.19 15.27
C GLU A 64 24.96 -0.79 15.80
N PRO A 65 25.57 -0.33 16.92
CA PRO A 65 25.27 0.97 17.51
C PRO A 65 25.34 2.15 16.53
N ASN A 66 26.26 2.08 15.57
CA ASN A 66 26.50 3.14 14.57
C ASN A 66 25.96 2.81 13.18
N ALA A 67 25.51 1.57 12.94
CA ALA A 67 25.09 1.07 11.63
C ALA A 67 23.84 0.19 11.78
N THR A 68 22.69 0.83 12.02
CA THR A 68 21.38 0.14 12.06
C THR A 68 20.62 0.38 10.77
N GLN A 69 20.21 -0.69 10.10
CA GLN A 69 19.38 -0.61 8.90
C GLN A 69 17.98 -0.10 9.24
N ARG A 70 17.49 0.87 8.47
CA ARG A 70 16.15 1.44 8.61
C ARG A 70 15.39 1.30 7.29
N PHE A 71 14.15 0.87 7.38
CA PHE A 71 13.31 0.61 6.21
C PHE A 71 12.04 1.43 6.28
N TYR A 72 11.62 1.97 5.14
CA TYR A 72 10.31 2.57 5.01
C TYR A 72 9.31 1.49 4.60
N GLN A 73 8.29 1.30 5.41
CA GLN A 73 7.22 0.35 5.14
C GLN A 73 5.89 1.06 5.03
N THR A 74 5.12 0.68 4.02
CA THR A 74 3.77 1.21 3.81
C THR A 74 2.74 0.14 4.19
N SER A 75 1.98 0.40 5.25
CA SER A 75 0.93 -0.47 5.75
C SER A 75 -0.46 0.09 5.43
N CYS A 76 -1.46 -0.78 5.32
CA CYS A 76 -2.85 -0.33 5.37
C CYS A 76 -3.09 0.44 6.67
N ARG A 77 -3.72 1.61 6.59
CA ARG A 77 -4.11 2.36 7.78
C ARG A 77 -4.99 1.49 8.69
N GLU A 78 -4.95 1.76 9.98
CA GLU A 78 -5.79 1.05 10.95
C GLU A 78 -7.25 1.00 10.49
N GLN A 79 -7.88 -0.16 10.72
CA GLN A 79 -9.26 -0.46 10.36
C GLN A 79 -9.59 -0.48 8.85
N VAL A 80 -8.63 -0.21 7.95
CA VAL A 80 -8.84 -0.28 6.49
C VAL A 80 -8.69 -1.71 5.96
N LYS A 81 -7.72 -2.46 6.47
CA LYS A 81 -7.43 -3.82 6.00
C LYS A 81 -8.67 -4.71 6.11
N GLY A 82 -9.04 -5.35 5.01
CA GLY A 82 -10.21 -6.23 4.91
C GLY A 82 -11.56 -5.50 4.78
N ARG A 83 -11.60 -4.16 4.80
CA ARG A 83 -12.83 -3.42 4.51
C ARG A 83 -13.11 -3.37 3.00
N PRO A 84 -14.38 -3.21 2.60
CA PRO A 84 -14.72 -2.81 1.25
C PRO A 84 -13.94 -1.57 0.80
N CYS A 85 -13.53 -1.57 -0.46
CA CYS A 85 -12.77 -0.49 -1.03
C CYS A 85 -13.63 0.77 -1.20
N ARG A 86 -13.08 1.93 -0.87
CA ARG A 86 -13.79 3.19 -1.10
C ARG A 86 -13.80 3.53 -2.59
N TYR A 87 -14.88 4.15 -3.08
CA TYR A 87 -15.00 4.62 -4.47
C TYR A 87 -15.00 3.51 -5.55
N VAL A 88 -15.11 2.24 -5.15
CA VAL A 88 -15.38 1.16 -6.09
C VAL A 88 -16.84 1.25 -6.57
N ARG A 89 -17.15 0.75 -7.77
CA ARG A 89 -18.54 0.69 -8.25
C ARG A 89 -19.37 -0.18 -7.30
N SER A 90 -20.57 0.26 -6.95
CA SER A 90 -21.48 -0.41 -6.00
C SER A 90 -21.63 -1.92 -6.24
N LYS A 91 -21.74 -2.36 -7.49
CA LYS A 91 -21.81 -3.79 -7.86
C LYS A 91 -20.61 -4.65 -7.39
N TYR A 92 -19.45 -4.05 -7.15
CA TYR A 92 -18.23 -4.72 -6.73
C TYR A 92 -17.88 -4.45 -5.26
N GLU A 93 -18.65 -3.61 -4.56
CA GLU A 93 -18.35 -3.20 -3.19
C GLU A 93 -18.30 -4.40 -2.24
N ALA A 94 -19.34 -5.24 -2.28
CA ALA A 94 -19.42 -6.48 -1.50
C ALA A 94 -18.26 -7.46 -1.78
N GLN A 95 -17.68 -7.40 -2.98
CA GLN A 95 -16.61 -8.27 -3.48
C GLN A 95 -15.20 -7.66 -3.32
N SER A 96 -15.13 -6.37 -3.00
CA SER A 96 -13.89 -5.61 -2.91
C SER A 96 -13.31 -5.67 -1.50
N ARG A 97 -12.00 -5.79 -1.36
CA ARG A 97 -11.33 -5.77 -0.05
C ARG A 97 -10.01 -5.00 -0.17
N CYS A 98 -9.71 -4.15 0.81
CA CYS A 98 -8.38 -3.56 0.95
C CYS A 98 -7.40 -4.60 1.51
N VAL A 99 -6.35 -4.90 0.75
CA VAL A 99 -5.38 -5.96 1.05
C VAL A 99 -3.98 -5.36 1.17
N GLN A 100 -3.26 -5.79 2.21
CA GLN A 100 -1.86 -5.43 2.40
C GLN A 100 -1.00 -6.05 1.29
N THR A 101 -0.27 -5.21 0.56
CA THR A 101 0.71 -5.66 -0.42
C THR A 101 2.08 -5.78 0.21
N TYR A 102 2.85 -6.70 -0.34
CA TYR A 102 4.23 -6.98 0.05
C TYR A 102 5.11 -6.93 -1.18
N SER A 103 6.37 -6.59 -0.97
CA SER A 103 7.43 -6.72 -1.97
C SER A 103 8.71 -7.17 -1.28
N TYR A 104 9.79 -7.25 -2.04
CA TYR A 104 11.11 -7.65 -1.56
C TYR A 104 12.10 -6.52 -1.74
N MET A 105 12.96 -6.32 -0.75
CA MET A 105 14.05 -5.36 -0.78
C MET A 105 15.33 -6.02 -0.28
N TYR A 106 16.47 -5.51 -0.72
CA TYR A 106 17.75 -5.99 -0.23
C TYR A 106 18.00 -5.52 1.20
N ALA A 107 18.61 -6.39 2.01
CA ALA A 107 19.11 -6.09 3.34
C ALA A 107 20.36 -6.92 3.64
N LEU A 108 21.20 -6.39 4.52
CA LEU A 108 22.32 -7.12 5.09
C LEU A 108 21.81 -8.02 6.21
N VAL A 109 21.98 -9.33 6.05
CA VAL A 109 21.34 -10.35 6.88
C VAL A 109 22.25 -11.54 7.15
N ARG A 110 21.88 -12.37 8.13
CA ARG A 110 22.41 -13.72 8.33
C ARG A 110 21.26 -14.67 8.70
N GLU A 111 21.53 -15.97 8.67
CA GLU A 111 20.53 -16.95 9.09
C GLU A 111 20.21 -16.77 10.58
N PHE A 112 18.95 -16.95 10.98
CA PHE A 112 18.55 -16.77 12.38
C PHE A 112 19.32 -17.73 13.29
N GLN A 113 19.87 -17.21 14.39
CA GLN A 113 20.70 -17.97 15.35
C GLN A 113 21.89 -18.68 14.70
N SER A 114 22.50 -18.07 13.69
CA SER A 114 23.73 -18.55 13.06
C SER A 114 24.87 -17.56 13.25
N ASP A 115 26.07 -18.10 13.50
CA ASP A 115 27.32 -17.33 13.47
C ASP A 115 27.89 -17.17 12.05
N GLY A 116 27.07 -17.45 11.03
CA GLY A 116 27.44 -17.27 9.63
C GLY A 116 27.74 -15.81 9.29
N PRO A 117 28.49 -15.57 8.20
CA PRO A 117 28.84 -14.23 7.77
C PRO A 117 27.60 -13.44 7.33
N TRP A 118 27.66 -12.13 7.52
CA TRP A 118 26.67 -11.21 6.96
C TRP A 118 26.71 -11.26 5.44
N ARG A 119 25.53 -11.37 4.83
CA ARG A 119 25.37 -11.44 3.37
C ARG A 119 24.19 -10.59 2.95
N LEU A 120 24.21 -10.15 1.70
CA LEU A 120 23.07 -9.47 1.10
C LEU A 120 22.01 -10.52 0.72
N ASP A 121 20.77 -10.31 1.13
CA ASP A 121 19.62 -11.12 0.69
C ASP A 121 18.37 -10.23 0.60
N TYR A 122 17.32 -10.77 0.01
CA TYR A 122 16.03 -10.14 -0.05
C TYR A 122 15.20 -10.44 1.19
N ILE A 123 14.68 -9.38 1.82
CA ILE A 123 13.67 -9.47 2.86
C ILE A 123 12.31 -9.02 2.34
N ARG A 124 11.26 -9.68 2.82
CA ARG A 124 9.87 -9.28 2.57
C ARG A 124 9.51 -8.06 3.42
N TYR A 125 8.92 -7.04 2.79
CA TYR A 125 8.45 -5.83 3.48
C TYR A 125 7.04 -5.44 3.02
N ARG A 126 6.36 -4.63 3.82
CA ARG A 126 5.04 -4.06 3.49
C ARG A 126 5.20 -2.91 2.50
N SER A 127 4.68 -3.09 1.28
CA SER A 127 4.86 -2.13 0.18
C SER A 127 3.68 -1.20 -0.05
N GLY A 128 2.51 -1.49 0.54
CA GLY A 128 1.31 -0.67 0.34
C GLY A 128 0.01 -1.33 0.74
N CYS A 129 -1.09 -0.64 0.46
CA CYS A 129 -2.45 -1.15 0.59
C CYS A 129 -3.18 -1.04 -0.75
N SER A 130 -3.72 -2.14 -1.27
CA SER A 130 -4.39 -2.14 -2.59
C SER A 130 -5.80 -2.68 -2.51
N CYS A 131 -6.68 -2.16 -3.37
CA CYS A 131 -8.02 -2.71 -3.54
C CYS A 131 -8.00 -3.95 -4.42
N GLN A 132 -8.53 -5.06 -3.92
CA GLN A 132 -8.68 -6.30 -4.68
C GLN A 132 -10.15 -6.71 -4.73
N VAL A 133 -10.66 -6.92 -5.95
CA VAL A 133 -12.03 -7.41 -6.18
C VAL A 133 -11.98 -8.91 -6.39
N HIS A 134 -12.62 -9.65 -5.49
CA HIS A 134 -12.68 -11.11 -5.53
C HIS A 134 -13.99 -11.55 -6.17
N ARG A 135 -13.93 -12.43 -7.17
CA ARG A 135 -15.17 -13.04 -7.68
C ARG A 135 -15.77 -13.95 -6.61
N PRO A 136 -17.09 -13.93 -6.38
CA PRO A 136 -17.72 -14.88 -5.48
C PRO A 136 -17.47 -16.29 -6.02
N ARG A 137 -16.94 -17.18 -5.17
CA ARG A 137 -16.86 -18.62 -5.44
C ARG A 137 -18.29 -19.17 -5.38
N GLY A 138 -19.02 -19.05 -6.48
CA GLY A 138 -20.45 -19.31 -6.48
C GLY A 138 -21.12 -19.22 -7.84
N TYR A 139 -20.44 -19.66 -8.90
CA TYR A 139 -21.14 -20.29 -10.02
C TYR A 139 -20.38 -21.57 -10.36
N PRO A 140 -20.98 -22.76 -10.22
CA PRO A 140 -20.38 -23.95 -10.81
C PRO A 140 -20.30 -23.72 -12.32
N LEU A 141 -19.15 -24.08 -12.90
CA LEU A 141 -18.84 -23.94 -14.33
C LEU A 141 -19.77 -24.77 -15.23
N SER A 142 -20.73 -25.52 -14.66
CA SER A 142 -21.67 -26.40 -15.35
C SER A 142 -22.88 -25.67 -15.97
N LEU A 143 -23.16 -24.41 -15.60
CA LEU A 143 -24.31 -23.65 -16.12
C LEU A 143 -23.99 -22.75 -17.34
N LEU A 144 -22.74 -22.72 -17.78
CA LEU A 144 -22.34 -22.03 -19.03
C LEU A 144 -22.40 -22.96 -20.26
N ALA A 145 -22.71 -24.25 -20.09
CA ALA A 145 -22.78 -25.23 -21.18
C ALA A 145 -24.22 -25.53 -21.68
N SER A 146 -25.24 -24.81 -21.20
CA SER A 146 -26.64 -25.08 -21.55
C SER A 146 -27.41 -23.81 -21.91
N ARG A 147 -26.83 -22.97 -22.77
CA ARG A 147 -27.62 -22.01 -23.56
C ARG A 147 -27.54 -22.46 -25.03
N PRO A 148 -28.65 -22.90 -25.63
CA PRO A 148 -28.72 -23.19 -27.06
C PRO A 148 -28.52 -21.93 -27.91
#